data_AF-A0AAD4CMI0-F1
#
_entry.id   AF-A0AAD4CMI0-F1
#
_cell.length_a   1.000
_cell.length_b   1.000
_cell.length_c   1.000
_cell.angle_alpha   90.00
_cell.angle_beta   90.00
_cell.angle_gamma   90.00
#
_symmetry.space_group_name_H-M   'P 1'
#
loop_
_entity.id
_entity.type
_entity.pdbx_description
1 polymer ?
#
loop_
_entity_poly.entity_id
_entity_poly.type
_entity_poly.pdbx_seq_one_letter_code
_entity_poly.pdbx_strand_id
1 'polypeptide(L)'
;MWSQEMGKPTSNTIFYDGEDVILLILLANSPQLTYSILYFLCNGLLTNMHLAVEFNDFATSRKHLRVSWPKGQQRSEYYISLPYRYGFPLITVSIIMHWLLSQSLFVVKIRALDVHENETDEYTTACSYSSKAILWTILIGSLAMGVLIGLGFRRLRSDMPLASSCSAAISAACHPPPEDTEASLKPVKWGEIIKRPRISSRSEESSEHISEHDEEEGTETGYSHCSFTSAEVMRPSPNVLYC
;
A
#
# COMPACT_ATOMS: atom_id res chain seq x y z
N MET A 1 -41.36 -2.74 -4.10
CA MET A 1 -39.89 -2.81 -3.91
C MET A 1 -39.15 -3.17 -5.20
N TRP A 2 -39.54 -4.23 -5.94
CA TRP A 2 -38.84 -4.63 -7.17
C TRP A 2 -39.18 -3.80 -8.42
N SER A 3 -40.36 -3.18 -8.49
CA SER A 3 -40.82 -2.35 -9.62
C SER A 3 -40.33 -0.90 -9.63
N GLN A 4 -39.67 -0.43 -8.56
CA GLN A 4 -39.16 0.95 -8.48
C GLN A 4 -37.83 1.07 -9.22
N GLU A 5 -37.67 2.04 -10.11
CA GLU A 5 -36.37 2.33 -10.74
C GLU A 5 -35.37 2.88 -9.71
N MET A 6 -34.08 2.59 -9.90
CA MET A 6 -33.03 3.14 -9.04
C MET A 6 -32.97 4.67 -9.20
N GLY A 7 -32.85 5.40 -8.09
CA GLY A 7 -32.68 6.87 -8.11
C GLY A 7 -33.96 7.69 -8.29
N LYS A 8 -35.15 7.07 -8.34
CA LYS A 8 -36.42 7.81 -8.37
C LYS A 8 -37.02 7.97 -6.97
N PRO A 9 -37.35 9.20 -6.53
CA PRO A 9 -38.02 9.40 -5.25
C PRO A 9 -39.43 8.80 -5.28
N THR A 10 -39.81 8.14 -4.18
CA THR A 10 -41.19 7.77 -3.89
C THR A 10 -41.56 8.39 -2.54
N SER A 11 -42.82 8.72 -2.28
CA SER A 11 -43.22 9.38 -1.03
C SER A 11 -42.77 8.66 0.25
N ASN A 12 -42.60 7.33 0.19
CA ASN A 12 -42.15 6.52 1.32
C ASN A 12 -40.62 6.47 1.52
N THR A 13 -39.83 7.09 0.64
CA THR A 13 -38.35 7.06 0.68
C THR A 13 -37.72 8.37 1.14
N ILE A 14 -38.53 9.36 1.51
CA ILE A 14 -38.09 10.64 2.07
C ILE A 14 -37.74 10.42 3.55
N PHE A 15 -36.54 10.80 3.96
CA PHE A 15 -36.05 10.56 5.32
C PHE A 15 -35.87 11.84 6.14
N TYR A 16 -35.43 12.93 5.50
CA TYR A 16 -35.21 14.20 6.17
C TYR A 16 -35.66 15.35 5.29
N ASP A 17 -36.48 16.22 5.85
CA ASP A 17 -36.95 17.45 5.23
C ASP A 17 -36.35 18.61 6.03
N GLY A 18 -35.76 19.60 5.36
CA GLY A 18 -35.10 20.71 6.05
C GLY A 18 -34.83 21.92 5.17
N GLU A 19 -34.91 23.10 5.80
CA GLU A 19 -34.63 24.39 5.16
C GLU A 19 -33.14 24.57 4.81
N ASP A 20 -32.24 23.96 5.59
CA ASP A 20 -30.79 24.03 5.40
C ASP A 20 -30.28 23.10 4.30
N VAL A 21 -30.42 23.54 3.05
CA VAL A 21 -30.00 22.81 1.85
C VAL A 21 -28.53 22.36 1.91
N ILE A 22 -27.64 23.15 2.51
CA ILE A 22 -26.21 22.81 2.64
C ILE A 22 -26.03 21.55 3.49
N LEU A 23 -26.76 21.44 4.60
CA LEU A 23 -26.68 20.27 5.48
C LEU A 23 -27.18 19.02 4.76
N LEU A 24 -28.27 19.12 4.00
CA LEU A 24 -28.79 18.01 3.19
C LEU A 24 -27.77 17.53 2.14
N ILE A 25 -27.10 18.47 1.46
CA ILE A 25 -26.05 18.15 0.47
C ILE A 25 -24.87 17.45 1.16
N LEU A 26 -24.40 17.95 2.30
CA LEU A 26 -23.31 17.32 3.05
C LEU A 26 -23.70 15.93 3.55
N LEU A 27 -24.93 15.77 4.05
CA LEU A 27 -25.45 14.50 4.54
C LEU A 27 -25.50 13.46 3.40
N ALA A 28 -26.05 13.83 2.24
CA ALA A 28 -26.16 12.93 1.09
C ALA A 28 -24.78 12.51 0.53
N ASN A 29 -23.77 13.38 0.63
CA ASN A 29 -22.40 13.08 0.15
C ASN A 29 -21.50 12.45 1.23
N SER A 30 -21.89 12.46 2.50
CA SER A 30 -21.08 11.89 3.59
C SER A 30 -20.63 10.45 3.34
N PRO A 31 -21.45 9.53 2.78
CA PRO A 31 -20.99 8.17 2.52
C PRO A 31 -19.94 8.09 1.41
N GLN A 32 -20.01 8.98 0.41
CA GLN A 32 -19.02 9.05 -0.67
C GLN A 32 -17.66 9.47 -0.14
N LEU A 33 -17.63 10.44 0.78
CA LEU A 33 -16.41 10.90 1.43
C LEU A 33 -15.80 9.78 2.29
N THR A 34 -16.60 9.11 3.11
CA THR A 34 -16.16 7.98 3.93
C THR A 34 -15.57 6.88 3.05
N TYR A 35 -16.23 6.54 1.94
CA TYR A 35 -15.73 5.53 1.01
C TYR A 35 -14.43 5.95 0.32
N SER A 36 -14.28 7.22 -0.05
CA SER A 36 -13.03 7.74 -0.63
C SER A 36 -11.83 7.59 0.30
N ILE A 37 -12.02 7.89 1.60
CA ILE A 37 -11.00 7.68 2.62
C ILE A 37 -10.65 6.19 2.72
N LEU A 38 -11.67 5.32 2.77
CA LEU A 38 -11.47 3.89 2.82
C LEU A 38 -10.69 3.37 1.60
N TYR A 39 -11.03 3.82 0.39
CA TYR A 39 -10.31 3.49 -0.84
C TYR A 39 -8.83 3.88 -0.75
N PHE A 40 -8.52 5.09 -0.27
CA PHE A 40 -7.14 5.53 -0.11
C PHE A 40 -6.36 4.63 0.86
N LEU A 41 -6.96 4.27 2.00
CA LEU A 41 -6.36 3.36 2.97
C LEU A 41 -6.14 1.96 2.38
N CYS A 42 -7.13 1.41 1.67
CA CYS A 42 -7.00 0.11 1.02
C CYS A 42 -5.91 0.10 -0.06
N ASN A 43 -5.82 1.17 -0.87
CA ASN A 43 -4.76 1.32 -1.87
C ASN A 43 -3.37 1.38 -1.23
N GLY A 44 -3.22 2.14 -0.14
CA GLY A 44 -1.98 2.20 0.64
C GLY A 44 -1.59 0.84 1.24
N LEU A 45 -2.58 0.12 1.80
CA LEU A 45 -2.35 -1.22 2.36
C LEU A 45 -1.89 -2.21 1.30
N LEU A 46 -2.56 -2.27 0.15
CA LEU A 46 -2.17 -3.17 -0.95
C LEU A 46 -0.79 -2.82 -1.52
N THR A 47 -0.46 -1.54 -1.60
CA THR A 47 0.87 -1.07 -2.02
C THR A 47 1.94 -1.54 -1.03
N ASN A 48 1.72 -1.37 0.27
CA ASN A 48 2.63 -1.86 1.31
C ASN A 48 2.77 -3.38 1.31
N MET A 49 1.66 -4.12 1.17
CA MET A 49 1.70 -5.58 1.04
C MET A 49 2.53 -6.03 -0.17
N HIS A 50 2.35 -5.37 -1.32
CA HIS A 50 3.12 -5.66 -2.52
C HIS A 50 4.61 -5.34 -2.34
N LEU A 51 4.92 -4.19 -1.73
CA LEU A 51 6.29 -3.79 -1.41
C LEU A 51 6.96 -4.81 -0.46
N ALA A 52 6.24 -5.27 0.57
CA ALA A 52 6.73 -6.29 1.48
C ALA A 52 7.00 -7.64 0.79
N VAL A 53 6.13 -8.05 -0.15
CA VAL A 53 6.38 -9.26 -0.98
C VAL A 53 7.62 -9.08 -1.84
N GLU A 54 7.75 -7.95 -2.52
CA GLU A 54 8.91 -7.68 -3.38
C GLU A 54 10.21 -7.62 -2.59
N PHE A 55 10.19 -6.97 -1.42
CA PHE A 55 11.33 -6.91 -0.50
C PHE A 55 11.72 -8.30 -0.01
N ASN A 56 10.74 -9.09 0.46
CA ASN A 56 10.95 -10.47 0.92
C ASN A 56 11.48 -11.40 -0.19
N ASP A 57 11.13 -11.16 -1.44
CA ASP A 57 11.63 -11.98 -2.55
C ASP A 57 13.15 -11.87 -2.75
N PHE A 58 13.78 -10.75 -2.36
CA PHE A 58 15.23 -10.58 -2.43
C PHE A 58 15.99 -11.48 -1.44
N ALA A 59 15.33 -12.05 -0.42
CA ALA A 59 15.94 -13.05 0.44
C ALA A 59 16.02 -14.44 -0.21
N THR A 60 15.10 -14.73 -1.13
CA THR A 60 15.02 -16.05 -1.79
C THR A 60 15.78 -16.08 -3.11
N SER A 61 15.74 -14.97 -3.87
CA SER A 61 16.26 -14.89 -5.24
C SER A 61 17.12 -13.65 -5.45
N ARG A 62 18.15 -13.77 -6.31
CA ARG A 62 18.94 -12.63 -6.77
C ARG A 62 18.13 -11.81 -7.77
N LYS A 63 17.96 -10.52 -7.52
CA LYS A 63 17.18 -9.61 -8.38
C LYS A 63 17.91 -8.27 -8.55
N HIS A 64 17.66 -7.63 -9.68
CA HIS A 64 18.19 -6.30 -9.97
C HIS A 64 17.33 -5.23 -9.28
N LEU A 65 17.97 -4.16 -8.82
CA LEU A 65 17.27 -3.02 -8.25
C LEU A 65 16.44 -2.30 -9.31
N ARG A 66 15.28 -1.81 -8.90
CA ARG A 66 14.43 -0.93 -9.70
C ARG A 66 14.74 0.51 -9.33
N VAL A 67 15.05 1.33 -10.33
CA VAL A 67 15.36 2.74 -10.15
C VAL A 67 14.68 3.56 -11.24
N SER A 68 14.41 4.83 -10.97
CA SER A 68 13.78 5.73 -11.93
C SER A 68 14.70 5.99 -13.15
N TRP A 69 16.02 5.98 -12.94
CA TRP A 69 17.03 6.18 -13.98
C TRP A 69 18.01 5.00 -14.05
N PRO A 70 17.68 3.93 -14.79
CA PRO A 70 18.48 2.69 -14.79
C PRO A 70 19.83 2.87 -15.47
N LYS A 71 20.87 2.26 -14.87
CA LYS A 71 22.20 2.10 -15.48
C LYS A 71 22.55 0.61 -15.56
N GLY A 72 23.05 0.17 -16.71
CA GLY A 72 23.51 -1.21 -16.90
C GLY A 72 22.37 -2.24 -16.79
N GLN A 73 22.46 -3.14 -15.79
CA GLN A 73 21.53 -4.26 -15.59
C GLN A 73 20.32 -3.92 -14.70
N GLN A 74 20.22 -2.68 -14.21
CA GLN A 74 19.10 -2.21 -13.38
C GLN A 74 17.79 -2.17 -14.16
N ARG A 75 16.67 -2.27 -13.44
CA ARG A 75 15.33 -2.19 -14.04
C ARG A 75 14.74 -0.80 -13.84
N SER A 76 13.97 -0.33 -14.80
CA SER A 76 13.18 0.90 -14.61
C SER A 76 12.02 0.65 -13.64
N GLU A 77 11.61 1.70 -12.93
CA GLU A 77 10.42 1.71 -12.08
C GLU A 77 9.14 1.56 -12.92
N TYR A 78 8.08 1.01 -12.32
CA TYR A 78 6.76 1.03 -12.95
C TYR A 78 6.19 2.46 -12.89
N TYR A 79 5.54 2.90 -13.98
CA TYR A 79 4.83 4.19 -13.99
C TYR A 79 3.66 4.26 -12.98
N ILE A 80 3.24 3.12 -12.45
CA ILE A 80 2.15 2.98 -11.49
C ILE A 80 2.67 2.20 -10.28
N SER A 81 2.43 2.73 -9.08
CA SER A 81 2.93 2.17 -7.81
C SER A 81 2.43 0.75 -7.51
N LEU A 82 1.32 0.32 -8.14
CA LEU A 82 0.71 -1.00 -7.95
C LEU A 82 0.58 -1.73 -9.29
N PRO A 83 0.87 -3.04 -9.37
CA PRO A 83 0.67 -3.80 -10.60
C PRO A 83 -0.77 -3.71 -11.08
N TYR A 84 -0.97 -3.58 -12.40
CA TYR A 84 -2.29 -3.50 -13.02
C TYR A 84 -3.25 -4.61 -12.57
N ARG A 85 -2.74 -5.79 -12.20
CA ARG A 85 -3.54 -6.92 -11.69
C ARG A 85 -4.30 -6.62 -10.40
N TYR A 86 -3.77 -5.73 -9.55
CA TYR A 86 -4.42 -5.33 -8.30
C TYR A 86 -5.03 -3.93 -8.41
N GLY A 87 -4.35 -3.01 -9.10
CA GLY A 87 -4.82 -1.64 -9.27
C GLY A 87 -6.09 -1.54 -10.11
N PHE A 88 -6.17 -2.25 -11.23
CA PHE A 88 -7.33 -2.17 -12.12
C PHE A 88 -8.63 -2.65 -11.44
N PRO A 89 -8.69 -3.85 -10.82
CA PRO A 89 -9.88 -4.28 -10.10
C PRO A 89 -10.30 -3.32 -8.97
N LEU A 90 -9.33 -2.78 -8.22
CA LEU A 90 -9.60 -1.84 -7.13
C LEU A 90 -10.25 -0.55 -7.64
N ILE A 91 -9.74 0.00 -8.75
CA ILE A 91 -10.31 1.19 -9.40
C ILE A 91 -11.71 0.87 -9.95
N THR A 92 -11.89 -0.27 -10.62
CA THR A 92 -13.20 -0.66 -11.16
C THR A 92 -14.25 -0.77 -10.06
N VAL A 93 -13.93 -1.45 -8.95
CA VAL A 93 -14.84 -1.56 -7.79
C VAL A 93 -15.12 -0.18 -7.20
N SER A 94 -14.11 0.69 -7.12
CA SER A 94 -14.28 2.05 -6.62
C SER A 94 -15.26 2.87 -7.46
N ILE A 95 -15.15 2.81 -8.79
CA ILE A 95 -16.08 3.50 -9.69
C ILE A 95 -17.51 2.99 -9.47
N ILE A 96 -17.70 1.67 -9.39
CA ILE A 96 -19.02 1.06 -9.17
C ILE A 96 -19.58 1.48 -7.81
N MET A 97 -18.77 1.47 -6.75
CA MET A 97 -19.20 1.86 -5.41
C MET A 97 -19.57 3.33 -5.33
N HIS A 98 -18.80 4.24 -5.93
CA HIS A 98 -19.16 5.66 -6.01
C HIS A 98 -20.49 5.87 -6.75
N TRP A 99 -20.68 5.16 -7.86
CA TRP A 99 -21.93 5.22 -8.61
C TRP A 99 -23.11 4.71 -7.78
N LEU A 100 -22.98 3.57 -7.09
CA LEU A 100 -24.02 3.02 -6.23
C LEU A 100 -24.31 3.91 -5.02
N LEU A 101 -23.30 4.53 -4.41
CA LEU A 101 -23.47 5.46 -3.30
C LEU A 101 -24.24 6.71 -3.75
N SER A 102 -23.95 7.24 -4.94
CA SER A 102 -24.74 8.34 -5.53
C SER A 102 -26.21 7.98 -5.77
N GLN A 103 -26.52 6.70 -5.98
CA GLN A 103 -27.90 6.21 -6.11
C GLN A 103 -28.52 5.82 -4.76
N SER A 104 -27.71 5.71 -3.70
CA SER A 104 -28.15 5.26 -2.37
C SER A 104 -28.75 6.39 -1.55
N LEU A 105 -28.11 7.56 -1.55
CA LEU A 105 -28.61 8.79 -0.96
C LEU A 105 -28.57 9.90 -2.01
N PHE A 106 -29.68 10.60 -2.18
CA PHE A 106 -29.78 11.70 -3.14
C PHE A 106 -30.72 12.78 -2.63
N VAL A 107 -30.37 14.04 -2.93
CA VAL A 107 -31.20 15.20 -2.59
C VAL A 107 -32.29 15.37 -3.65
N VAL A 108 -33.51 15.58 -3.21
CA VAL A 108 -34.68 15.78 -4.07
C VAL A 108 -35.37 17.09 -3.76
N LYS A 109 -35.90 17.73 -4.79
CA LYS A 109 -36.77 18.91 -4.66
C LYS A 109 -38.20 18.46 -4.93
N ILE A 110 -39.06 18.64 -3.94
CA ILE A 110 -40.47 18.31 -3.99
C ILE A 110 -41.21 19.62 -4.28
N ARG A 111 -42.02 19.65 -5.33
CA ARG A 111 -42.89 20.79 -5.64
C ARG A 111 -44.27 20.53 -5.06
N ALA A 112 -44.84 21.53 -4.39
CA ALA A 112 -46.25 21.47 -4.01
C ALA A 112 -47.13 21.70 -5.26
N LEU A 113 -48.27 21.01 -5.29
CA LEU A 113 -49.33 21.21 -6.29
C LEU A 113 -50.55 21.76 -5.57
N ASP A 114 -51.18 22.79 -6.14
CA ASP A 114 -52.43 23.33 -5.64
C ASP A 114 -53.60 22.35 -5.89
N VAL A 115 -54.77 22.59 -5.28
CA VAL A 115 -56.01 21.80 -5.42
C VAL A 115 -56.46 21.68 -6.88
N HIS A 116 -56.06 22.62 -7.75
CA HIS A 116 -56.28 22.61 -9.20
C HIS A 116 -55.15 21.93 -10.00
N GLU A 117 -54.24 21.19 -9.35
CA GLU A 117 -53.05 20.57 -9.96
C GLU A 117 -52.09 21.56 -10.64
N ASN A 118 -52.23 22.85 -10.35
CA ASN A 118 -51.28 23.86 -10.81
C ASN A 118 -50.01 23.80 -9.95
N GLU A 119 -48.85 23.94 -10.60
CA GLU A 119 -47.58 24.06 -9.91
C GLU A 119 -47.53 25.37 -9.10
N THR A 120 -47.27 25.26 -7.80
CA THR A 120 -46.94 26.41 -6.95
C THR A 120 -45.43 26.65 -6.91
N ASP A 121 -45.00 27.90 -6.72
CA ASP A 121 -43.58 28.27 -6.58
C ASP A 121 -42.95 27.76 -5.27
N GLU A 122 -43.74 27.18 -4.37
CA GLU A 122 -43.28 26.59 -3.12
C GLU A 122 -42.65 25.22 -3.36
N TYR A 123 -41.36 25.11 -3.04
CA TYR A 123 -40.61 23.87 -3.13
C TYR A 123 -39.91 23.54 -1.81
N THR A 124 -39.88 22.25 -1.50
CA THR A 124 -39.28 21.71 -0.29
C THR A 124 -38.13 20.81 -0.68
N THR A 125 -36.96 21.00 -0.06
CA THR A 125 -35.78 20.18 -0.36
C THR A 125 -35.66 19.08 0.69
N ALA A 126 -35.60 17.84 0.24
CA ALA A 126 -35.54 16.69 1.14
C ALA A 126 -34.43 15.72 0.71
N CYS A 127 -33.97 14.89 1.65
CA CYS A 127 -33.07 13.79 1.39
C CYS A 127 -33.87 12.49 1.21
N SER A 128 -33.64 11.79 0.10
CA SER A 128 -34.24 10.50 -0.22
C SER A 128 -33.19 9.40 -0.33
N TYR A 129 -33.62 8.16 -0.13
CA TYR A 129 -32.75 6.99 -0.24
C TYR A 129 -33.33 5.91 -1.16
N SER A 130 -32.46 5.06 -1.72
CA SER A 130 -32.87 3.88 -2.49
C SER A 130 -32.43 2.59 -1.80
N SER A 131 -33.39 1.82 -1.29
CA SER A 131 -33.10 0.53 -0.62
C SER A 131 -32.33 -0.43 -1.53
N LYS A 132 -32.63 -0.47 -2.83
CA LYS A 132 -31.94 -1.36 -3.78
C LYS A 132 -30.47 -0.97 -3.94
N ALA A 133 -30.17 0.31 -4.09
CA ALA A 133 -28.80 0.79 -4.20
C ALA A 133 -28.01 0.54 -2.90
N ILE A 134 -28.64 0.74 -1.74
CA ILE A 134 -28.04 0.43 -0.44
C ILE A 134 -27.69 -1.06 -0.32
N LEU A 135 -28.61 -1.96 -0.70
CA LEU A 135 -28.37 -3.41 -0.66
C LEU A 135 -27.19 -3.82 -1.55
N TRP A 136 -27.13 -3.32 -2.79
CA TRP A 136 -26.00 -3.59 -3.68
C TRP A 136 -24.69 -3.01 -3.17
N THR A 137 -24.71 -1.81 -2.59
CA THR A 137 -23.54 -1.17 -1.96
C THR A 137 -22.99 -2.05 -0.82
N ILE A 138 -23.86 -2.56 0.06
CA ILE A 138 -23.45 -3.43 1.18
C ILE A 138 -22.90 -4.76 0.66
N LEU A 139 -23.56 -5.37 -0.33
CA LEU A 139 -23.14 -6.66 -0.88
C LEU A 139 -21.79 -6.58 -1.60
N ILE A 140 -21.60 -5.58 -2.47
CA ILE A 140 -20.33 -5.40 -3.19
C ILE A 140 -19.22 -4.95 -2.23
N GLY A 141 -19.53 -4.03 -1.30
CA GLY A 141 -18.59 -3.55 -0.29
C GLY A 141 -18.08 -4.67 0.62
N SER A 142 -18.99 -5.53 1.11
CA SER A 142 -18.61 -6.67 1.97
C SER A 142 -17.78 -7.72 1.21
N LEU A 143 -18.13 -8.02 -0.04
CA LEU A 143 -17.34 -8.91 -0.89
C LEU A 143 -15.92 -8.36 -1.13
N ALA A 144 -15.81 -7.08 -1.46
CA ALA A 144 -14.51 -6.43 -1.67
C ALA A 144 -13.66 -6.45 -0.40
N MET A 145 -14.26 -6.16 0.76
CA MET A 145 -13.59 -6.24 2.05
C MET A 145 -13.13 -7.66 2.38
N GLY A 146 -13.97 -8.68 2.11
CA GLY A 146 -13.61 -10.09 2.29
C GLY A 146 -12.41 -10.51 1.46
N VAL A 147 -12.32 -10.04 0.20
CA VAL A 147 -11.14 -10.28 -0.66
C VAL A 147 -9.88 -9.61 -0.09
N LEU A 148 -9.97 -8.37 0.38
CA LEU A 148 -8.84 -7.66 1.00
C LEU A 148 -8.33 -8.37 2.26
N ILE A 149 -9.24 -8.80 3.13
CA ILE A 149 -8.91 -9.58 4.34
C ILE A 149 -8.26 -10.91 3.94
N GLY A 150 -8.80 -11.61 2.94
CA GLY A 150 -8.23 -12.85 2.40
C GLY A 150 -6.82 -12.68 1.85
N LEU A 151 -6.54 -11.55 1.18
CA LEU A 151 -5.19 -11.20 0.75
C LEU A 151 -4.26 -10.95 1.93
N GLY A 152 -4.75 -10.33 3.00
CA GLY A 152 -3.98 -10.08 4.23
C GLY A 152 -3.53 -11.34 4.97
N PHE A 153 -4.26 -12.45 4.84
CA PHE A 153 -3.86 -13.74 5.43
C PHE A 153 -2.75 -14.47 4.65
N ARG A 154 -2.33 -13.96 3.49
CA ARG A 154 -1.23 -14.58 2.73
C ARG A 154 0.09 -14.41 3.48
N ARG A 155 0.68 -15.53 3.89
CA ARG A 155 1.98 -15.55 4.56
C ARG A 155 3.11 -15.25 3.58
N LEU A 156 4.08 -14.46 4.03
CA LEU A 156 5.35 -14.26 3.35
C LEU A 156 6.25 -15.47 3.61
N ARG A 157 7.04 -15.85 2.61
CA ARG A 157 7.76 -17.13 2.59
C ARG A 157 9.22 -17.04 3.08
N SER A 158 9.73 -15.87 3.46
CA SER A 158 11.13 -15.73 3.85
C SER A 158 11.32 -15.25 5.29
N ASP A 159 12.51 -15.52 5.81
CA ASP A 159 12.97 -15.20 7.16
C ASP A 159 13.51 -13.76 7.28
N MET A 160 13.37 -12.97 6.21
CA MET A 160 13.78 -11.56 6.19
C MET A 160 12.84 -10.71 7.07
N PRO A 161 13.38 -9.79 7.88
CA PRO A 161 12.56 -8.88 8.66
C PRO A 161 11.68 -8.02 7.74
N LEU A 162 10.43 -7.79 8.16
CA LEU A 162 9.47 -7.00 7.38
C LEU A 162 9.85 -5.51 7.38
N ALA A 163 10.74 -5.11 6.49
CA ALA A 163 10.98 -3.70 6.16
C ALA A 163 10.13 -3.33 4.94
N SER A 164 8.82 -3.16 5.13
CA SER A 164 7.90 -2.76 4.04
C SER A 164 8.30 -1.39 3.49
N SER A 165 7.84 -0.30 4.12
CA SER A 165 8.08 1.09 3.70
C SER A 165 8.94 1.87 4.70
N CYS A 166 9.51 1.18 5.70
CA CYS A 166 10.38 1.81 6.69
C CYS A 166 11.76 2.08 6.09
N SER A 167 12.05 3.34 5.78
CA SER A 167 13.34 3.75 5.22
C SER A 167 14.52 3.38 6.12
N ALA A 168 14.37 3.49 7.45
CA ALA A 168 15.41 3.11 8.40
C ALA A 168 15.74 1.60 8.31
N ALA A 169 14.73 0.74 8.21
CA ALA A 169 14.93 -0.70 8.09
C ALA A 169 15.49 -1.11 6.72
N ILE A 170 15.08 -0.43 5.65
CA ILE A 170 15.69 -0.61 4.31
C ILE A 170 17.15 -0.15 4.32
N SER A 171 17.45 0.99 4.93
CA SER A 171 18.81 1.53 5.04
C SER A 171 19.72 0.59 5.81
N ALA A 172 19.24 0.01 6.92
CA ALA A 172 20.01 -0.96 7.71
C ALA A 172 20.43 -2.16 6.84
N ALA A 173 19.54 -2.65 5.97
CA ALA A 173 19.84 -3.74 5.05
C ALA A 173 20.76 -3.36 3.87
N CYS A 174 21.10 -2.09 3.68
CA CYS A 174 21.86 -1.55 2.54
C CYS A 174 23.32 -1.19 2.90
N HIS A 175 23.99 -2.01 3.70
CA HIS A 175 25.42 -1.86 4.04
C HIS A 175 26.23 -3.05 3.51
N PRO A 176 26.48 -3.13 2.19
CA PRO A 176 27.26 -4.19 1.59
C PRO A 176 28.71 -4.20 2.11
N PRO A 177 29.41 -5.33 2.03
CA PRO A 177 30.82 -5.39 2.41
C PRO A 177 31.67 -4.46 1.53
N PRO A 178 32.80 -3.93 2.05
CA PRO A 178 33.63 -2.95 1.35
C PRO A 178 34.21 -3.45 0.00
N GLU A 179 34.23 -4.76 -0.20
CA GLU A 179 34.67 -5.40 -1.46
C GLU A 179 33.62 -5.29 -2.58
N ASP A 180 32.35 -5.04 -2.24
CA ASP A 180 31.23 -5.01 -3.19
C ASP A 180 30.82 -3.55 -3.53
N THR A 181 31.75 -2.81 -4.13
CA THR A 181 31.60 -1.39 -4.49
C THR A 181 30.57 -1.11 -5.60
N GLU A 182 30.14 -2.12 -6.34
CA GLU A 182 29.13 -2.01 -7.42
C GLU A 182 27.87 -2.83 -7.15
N ALA A 183 27.57 -3.12 -5.88
CA ALA A 183 26.38 -3.88 -5.48
C ALA A 183 25.09 -3.31 -6.11
N SER A 184 24.99 -1.98 -6.21
CA SER A 184 23.80 -1.30 -6.74
C SER A 184 23.53 -1.54 -8.23
N LEU A 185 24.56 -1.83 -9.03
CA LEU A 185 24.44 -2.04 -10.48
C LEU A 185 24.21 -3.52 -10.85
N LYS A 186 24.51 -4.43 -9.92
CA LYS A 186 24.47 -5.88 -10.10
C LYS A 186 23.21 -6.47 -9.47
N PRO A 187 22.83 -7.72 -9.82
CA PRO A 187 21.75 -8.40 -9.11
C PRO A 187 22.15 -8.69 -7.66
N VAL A 188 21.36 -8.20 -6.71
CA VAL A 188 21.59 -8.36 -5.28
C VAL A 188 20.66 -9.41 -4.68
N LYS A 189 21.11 -10.00 -3.57
CA LYS A 189 20.30 -10.85 -2.70
C LYS A 189 20.59 -10.48 -1.24
N TRP A 190 19.57 -10.57 -0.41
CA TRP A 190 19.72 -10.36 1.03
C TRP A 190 20.11 -11.67 1.72
N GLY A 191 21.05 -11.59 2.66
CA GLY A 191 21.41 -12.69 3.54
C GLY A 191 22.67 -12.39 4.34
N GLU A 192 23.15 -13.39 5.06
CA GLU A 192 24.36 -13.32 5.85
C GLU A 192 25.60 -13.28 4.94
N ILE A 193 26.47 -12.30 5.17
CA ILE A 193 27.72 -12.11 4.43
C ILE A 193 28.75 -13.14 4.89
N ILE A 194 29.30 -13.91 3.95
CA ILE A 194 30.37 -14.88 4.23
C ILE A 194 31.70 -14.13 4.37
N LYS A 195 32.19 -13.93 5.60
CA LYS A 195 33.56 -13.45 5.84
C LYS A 195 34.54 -14.56 5.42
N ARG A 196 35.27 -14.37 4.31
CA ARG A 196 36.40 -15.26 4.01
C ARG A 196 37.52 -14.97 5.01
N PRO A 197 38.12 -15.98 5.66
CA PRO A 197 39.24 -15.73 6.56
C PRO A 197 40.38 -15.11 5.74
N ARG A 198 40.85 -13.94 6.17
CA ARG A 198 42.09 -13.34 5.65
C ARG A 198 43.22 -14.29 6.03
N ILE A 199 43.73 -15.06 5.07
CA ILE A 199 45.06 -15.67 5.21
C ILE A 199 46.03 -14.50 5.17
N SER A 200 46.48 -14.03 6.34
CA SER A 200 47.53 -13.02 6.43
C SER A 200 48.84 -13.66 5.98
N SER A 201 49.18 -13.47 4.70
CA SER A 201 50.57 -13.60 4.27
C SER A 201 51.35 -12.48 4.94
N ARG A 202 52.08 -12.87 5.99
CA ARG A 202 53.11 -12.06 6.64
C ARG A 202 54.16 -11.67 5.60
N SER A 203 54.17 -10.41 5.21
CA SER A 203 55.32 -9.76 4.62
C SER A 203 55.47 -8.40 5.28
N GLU A 204 56.46 -8.35 6.17
CA GLU A 204 57.00 -7.16 6.80
C GLU A 204 57.58 -6.27 5.70
N GLU A 205 57.16 -5.01 5.61
CA GLU A 205 58.08 -3.89 5.41
C GLU A 205 57.38 -2.55 5.67
N SER A 206 58.11 -1.73 6.41
CA SER A 206 57.76 -0.50 7.10
C SER A 206 57.45 0.66 6.14
N SER A 207 56.53 1.55 6.52
CA SER A 207 56.79 3.01 6.61
C SER A 207 55.55 3.75 7.13
N GLU A 208 55.83 4.72 7.99
CA GLU A 208 54.95 5.43 8.90
C GLU A 208 53.97 6.39 8.21
N HIS A 209 52.72 6.42 8.67
CA HIS A 209 52.03 7.69 8.93
C HIS A 209 50.95 7.50 10.00
N ILE A 210 51.19 8.06 11.18
CA ILE A 210 50.25 8.10 12.30
C ILE A 210 49.29 9.26 12.07
N SER A 211 47.99 9.00 12.16
CA SER A 211 47.00 9.95 12.68
C SER A 211 46.11 9.20 13.66
N GLU A 212 46.08 9.70 14.89
CA GLU A 212 45.61 9.09 16.12
C GLU A 212 44.08 8.95 16.24
N HIS A 213 43.67 7.96 17.04
CA HIS A 213 42.35 7.67 17.62
C HIS A 213 41.26 7.17 16.65
N ASP A 214 40.73 5.94 16.74
CA ASP A 214 40.48 5.10 17.92
C ASP A 214 41.09 3.67 17.81
N GLU A 215 41.95 3.33 18.76
CA GLU A 215 42.23 1.95 19.14
C GLU A 215 41.05 1.42 19.96
N GLU A 216 40.14 0.67 19.32
CA GLU A 216 39.46 -0.42 20.01
C GLU A 216 40.17 -1.72 19.64
N GLU A 217 41.14 -2.07 20.49
CA GLU A 217 41.65 -3.43 20.65
C GLU A 217 40.53 -4.29 21.28
N GLY A 218 39.47 -4.50 20.52
CA GLY A 218 38.33 -5.33 20.87
C GLY A 218 38.44 -6.64 20.12
N THR A 219 38.48 -7.75 20.84
CA THR A 219 38.35 -9.11 20.34
C THR A 219 37.32 -9.13 19.19
N GLU A 220 37.73 -9.37 17.94
CA GLU A 220 36.81 -9.52 16.79
C GLU A 220 35.96 -10.79 17.00
N THR A 221 35.03 -10.74 17.95
CA THR A 221 33.78 -11.47 17.90
C THR A 221 32.98 -10.80 16.80
N GLY A 222 33.44 -10.97 15.56
CA GLY A 222 32.90 -10.26 14.42
C GLY A 222 31.48 -10.70 14.18
N TYR A 223 30.51 -9.98 14.73
CA TYR A 223 29.08 -10.25 14.56
C TYR A 223 28.78 -10.48 13.09
N SER A 224 27.98 -11.52 12.82
CA SER A 224 27.46 -11.78 11.49
C SER A 224 26.57 -10.60 11.09
N HIS A 225 26.77 -10.08 9.89
CA HIS A 225 25.98 -8.96 9.36
C HIS A 225 25.16 -9.43 8.17
N CYS A 226 23.89 -9.01 8.10
CA CYS A 226 23.00 -9.28 6.99
C CYS A 226 22.83 -8.05 6.12
N SER A 227 23.13 -8.13 4.83
CA SER A 227 22.95 -7.03 3.89
C SER A 227 22.50 -7.53 2.53
N PHE A 228 21.96 -6.62 1.73
CA PHE A 228 21.98 -6.77 0.28
C PHE A 228 23.42 -6.73 -0.23
N THR A 229 23.80 -7.75 -1.00
CA THR A 229 25.09 -7.80 -1.69
C THR A 229 24.96 -8.59 -3.00
N SER A 230 25.86 -8.30 -3.94
CA SER A 230 26.06 -9.09 -5.17
C SER A 230 26.91 -10.35 -4.92
N ALA A 231 27.60 -10.43 -3.78
CA ALA A 231 28.38 -11.58 -3.36
C ALA A 231 27.51 -12.77 -2.89
N GLU A 232 28.12 -13.94 -2.71
CA GLU A 232 27.42 -15.11 -2.16
C GLU A 232 26.98 -14.85 -0.72
N VAL A 233 25.71 -15.13 -0.45
CA VAL A 233 25.08 -14.96 0.86
C VAL A 233 24.44 -16.26 1.31
N MET A 234 24.55 -16.53 2.60
CA MET A 234 23.86 -17.66 3.24
C MET A 234 22.51 -17.20 3.82
N ARG A 235 21.61 -18.16 4.01
CA ARG A 235 20.37 -17.88 4.75
C ARG A 235 20.73 -17.62 6.21
N PRO A 236 20.23 -16.53 6.81
CA PRO A 236 20.49 -16.27 8.21
C PRO A 236 19.93 -17.38 9.08
N SER A 237 20.70 -17.78 10.08
CA SER A 237 20.32 -18.80 11.05
C SER A 237 19.59 -18.16 12.23
N PRO A 238 18.51 -18.76 12.75
CA PRO A 238 17.75 -18.18 13.87
C PRO A 238 18.53 -18.20 15.20
N ASN A 239 19.69 -18.86 15.25
CA ASN A 239 20.50 -19.04 16.46
C ASN A 239 21.64 -18.02 16.58
N VAL A 240 21.79 -17.11 15.62
CA VAL A 240 22.86 -16.10 15.58
C VAL A 240 22.23 -14.72 15.72
N LEU A 241 22.84 -13.88 16.57
CA LEU A 241 22.51 -12.46 16.68
C LEU A 241 23.21 -11.71 15.55
N TYR A 242 22.41 -10.99 14.76
CA TYR A 242 22.88 -10.14 13.68
C TYR A 242 22.87 -8.69 14.14
N CYS A 243 23.95 -7.97 13.85
CA CYS A 243 24.07 -6.53 14.04
C CYS A 243 23.96 -5.82 12.69
#